data_AF-A0A9D8NWK4-F1
#
_entry.id   AF-A0A9D8NWK4-F1
#
_cell.length_a   1.000
_cell.length_b   1.000
_cell.length_c   1.000
_cell.angle_alpha   90.00
_cell.angle_beta   90.00
_cell.angle_gamma   90.00
#
_symmetry.space_group_name_H-M   'P 1'
#
loop_
_entity.id
_entity.type
_entity.pdbx_description
1 polymer ?
#
loop_
_entity_poly.entity_id
_entity_poly.type
_entity_poly.pdbx_seq_one_letter_code
_entity_poly.pdbx_strand_id
1 'polypeptide(L)'
;MHKIVVRACVVLFISSCTSIADHAEPLFDIRVINSSEAPQFIDYERTYEYNFSSVNPESVLTVLWKNGFKISQAWLPIDYRCKDMIGARLTVELVKPDERMKSFDFRNGTGRLSCASQLMWYRILN
;
A
#
# COMPACT_ATOMS: atom_id res chain seq x y z
N MET A 1 46.48 -51.88 -29.48
CA MET A 1 46.07 -51.25 -30.75
C MET A 1 44.55 -51.40 -30.88
N HIS A 2 43.80 -50.29 -30.83
CA HIS A 2 42.63 -49.95 -31.65
C HIS A 2 42.20 -48.54 -31.19
N LYS A 3 42.18 -47.60 -32.14
CA LYS A 3 41.91 -46.17 -31.95
C LYS A 3 40.40 -45.98 -31.79
N ILE A 4 39.97 -45.20 -30.80
CA ILE A 4 38.63 -44.61 -30.78
C ILE A 4 38.82 -43.09 -30.76
N VAL A 5 38.41 -42.46 -31.84
CA VAL A 5 38.22 -41.01 -31.99
C VAL A 5 36.78 -40.82 -32.45
N VAL A 6 36.25 -39.60 -32.22
CA VAL A 6 34.99 -39.00 -32.73
C VAL A 6 33.86 -39.07 -31.67
N ARG A 7 33.23 -37.99 -31.18
CA ARG A 7 33.10 -36.58 -31.61
C ARG A 7 32.68 -35.73 -30.39
N ALA A 8 33.18 -34.50 -30.30
CA ALA A 8 32.64 -33.45 -29.45
C ALA A 8 31.50 -32.67 -30.15
N CYS A 9 30.72 -31.91 -29.36
CA CYS A 9 29.55 -31.04 -29.68
C CYS A 9 28.20 -31.80 -29.69
N VAL A 10 27.12 -31.38 -29.01
CA VAL A 10 26.56 -30.02 -28.79
C VAL A 10 25.74 -29.95 -27.47
N VAL A 11 25.77 -28.76 -26.87
CA VAL A 11 25.02 -28.15 -25.76
C VAL A 11 23.50 -28.42 -25.75
N LEU A 12 22.87 -28.56 -24.58
CA LEU A 12 21.61 -27.87 -24.23
C LEU A 12 21.37 -27.82 -22.71
N PHE A 13 21.47 -26.59 -22.20
CA PHE A 13 21.01 -26.10 -20.91
C PHE A 13 19.58 -26.53 -20.60
N ILE A 14 19.33 -27.09 -19.41
CA ILE A 14 18.14 -26.73 -18.62
C ILE A 14 18.54 -26.74 -17.14
N SER A 15 19.10 -25.62 -16.69
CA SER A 15 19.14 -25.30 -15.26
C SER A 15 17.69 -25.04 -14.85
N SER A 16 17.10 -25.94 -14.06
CA SER A 16 15.81 -25.69 -13.42
C SER A 16 16.02 -24.65 -12.31
N CYS A 17 16.15 -23.39 -12.70
CA CYS A 17 15.96 -22.26 -11.80
C CYS A 17 14.47 -22.24 -11.45
N THR A 18 14.09 -22.89 -10.35
CA THR A 18 12.82 -22.60 -9.68
C THR A 18 12.89 -21.15 -9.21
N SER A 19 12.44 -20.24 -10.06
CA SER A 19 12.08 -18.89 -9.65
C SER A 19 10.98 -19.02 -8.61
N ILE A 20 11.38 -18.95 -7.34
CA ILE A 20 10.48 -18.48 -6.29
C ILE A 20 9.99 -17.14 -6.82
N ALA A 21 8.73 -17.07 -7.22
CA ALA A 21 8.10 -15.82 -7.56
C ALA A 21 8.21 -14.97 -6.30
N ASP A 22 9.16 -14.03 -6.32
CA ASP A 22 9.34 -13.03 -5.30
C ASP A 22 8.01 -12.29 -5.23
N HIS A 23 7.20 -12.62 -4.23
CA HIS A 23 5.98 -11.88 -3.95
C HIS A 23 6.43 -10.54 -3.40
N ALA A 24 6.85 -9.64 -4.30
CA ALA A 24 7.31 -8.32 -3.93
C ALA A 24 6.23 -7.67 -3.06
N GLU A 25 6.60 -7.31 -1.83
CA GLU A 25 5.75 -6.54 -0.95
C GLU A 25 6.05 -5.05 -1.14
N PRO A 26 5.04 -4.16 -1.04
CA PRO A 26 5.29 -2.74 -1.14
C PRO A 26 6.19 -2.29 0.01
N LEU A 27 7.19 -1.49 -0.30
CA LEU A 27 7.96 -0.78 0.71
C LEU A 27 7.22 0.51 1.09
N PHE A 28 7.25 0.86 2.37
CA PHE A 28 6.60 2.06 2.89
C PHE A 28 7.63 3.03 3.47
N ASP A 29 7.55 4.30 3.09
CA ASP A 29 8.09 5.41 3.89
C ASP A 29 7.02 5.81 4.91
N ILE A 30 7.35 5.67 6.18
CA ILE A 30 6.44 5.90 7.31
C ILE A 30 7.02 7.02 8.17
N ARG A 31 6.21 8.06 8.41
CA ARG A 31 6.63 9.20 9.22
C ARG A 31 5.51 9.66 10.13
N VAL A 32 5.89 10.17 11.30
CA VAL A 32 4.98 10.99 12.11
C VAL A 32 5.12 12.42 11.64
N ILE A 33 4.00 13.03 11.25
CA ILE A 33 3.92 14.43 10.79
C ILE A 33 2.91 15.18 11.64
N ASN A 34 3.05 16.49 11.75
CA ASN A 34 1.95 17.32 12.25
C ASN A 34 0.84 17.39 11.21
N SER A 35 -0.41 17.49 11.65
CA SER A 35 -1.55 17.62 10.71
C SER A 35 -1.46 18.87 9.84
N SER A 36 -0.75 19.90 10.28
CA SER A 36 -0.44 21.10 9.49
C SER A 36 0.47 20.83 8.29
N GLU A 37 1.21 19.73 8.29
CA GLU A 37 2.08 19.29 7.19
C GLU A 37 1.35 18.40 6.18
N ALA A 38 0.16 17.89 6.54
CA ALA A 38 -0.70 17.20 5.60
C ALA A 38 -1.25 18.19 4.55
N PRO A 39 -1.65 17.71 3.36
CA PRO A 39 -2.24 18.57 2.34
C PRO A 39 -3.41 19.36 2.91
N GLN A 40 -3.32 20.69 2.87
CA GLN A 40 -4.39 21.57 3.39
C GLN A 40 -5.69 21.40 2.60
N PHE A 41 -5.59 20.96 1.34
CA PHE A 41 -6.71 20.58 0.50
C PHE A 41 -6.67 19.08 0.28
N ILE A 42 -7.50 18.35 1.03
CA ILE A 42 -7.76 16.94 0.80
C ILE A 42 -8.78 16.83 -0.32
N ASP A 43 -8.39 16.18 -1.40
CA ASP A 43 -9.30 15.86 -2.50
C ASP A 43 -10.19 14.68 -2.07
N TYR A 44 -11.43 15.01 -1.71
CA TYR A 44 -12.41 14.03 -1.22
C TYR A 44 -12.89 13.05 -2.29
N GLU A 45 -12.67 13.31 -3.58
CA GLU A 45 -13.08 12.41 -4.66
C GLU A 45 -12.15 11.19 -4.77
N ARG A 46 -10.88 11.35 -4.41
CA ARG A 46 -9.87 10.28 -4.43
C ARG A 46 -9.42 9.83 -3.04
N THR A 47 -10.04 10.36 -1.99
CA THR A 47 -9.75 10.00 -0.60
C THR A 47 -10.82 9.06 -0.06
N TYR A 48 -10.39 8.03 0.65
CA TYR A 48 -11.24 6.99 1.19
C TYR A 48 -10.89 6.70 2.66
N GLU A 49 -11.90 6.62 3.52
CA GLU A 49 -11.74 6.25 4.92
C GLU A 49 -12.10 4.78 5.12
N TYR A 50 -11.27 4.06 5.85
CA TYR A 50 -11.56 2.69 6.25
C TYR A 50 -12.66 2.67 7.32
N ASN A 51 -13.59 1.72 7.24
CA ASN A 51 -14.75 1.71 8.12
C ASN A 51 -14.38 1.36 9.58
N PHE A 52 -13.26 0.68 9.82
CA PHE A 52 -12.82 0.21 11.14
C PHE A 52 -11.67 1.06 11.71
N SER A 53 -11.62 1.19 13.04
CA SER A 53 -10.67 2.06 13.74
C SER A 53 -9.43 1.37 14.30
N SER A 54 -9.46 0.05 14.43
CA SER A 54 -8.31 -0.74 14.88
C SER A 54 -7.85 -1.62 13.73
N VAL A 55 -6.89 -1.09 12.96
CA VAL A 55 -6.27 -1.81 11.85
C VAL A 55 -4.77 -1.67 11.89
N ASN A 56 -4.07 -2.65 11.30
CA ASN A 56 -2.70 -2.48 10.89
C ASN A 56 -2.68 -1.80 9.50
N PRO A 57 -2.24 -0.53 9.38
CA PRO A 57 -2.24 0.17 8.10
C PRO A 57 -1.40 -0.52 7.03
N GLU A 58 -0.23 -1.04 7.38
CA GLU A 58 0.66 -1.70 6.41
C GLU A 58 0.00 -2.92 5.78
N SER A 59 -0.75 -3.70 6.57
CA SER A 59 -1.52 -4.84 6.06
C SER A 59 -2.63 -4.40 5.09
N VAL A 60 -3.40 -3.36 5.45
CA VAL A 60 -4.47 -2.83 4.58
C VAL A 60 -3.89 -2.28 3.28
N LEU A 61 -2.83 -1.46 3.38
CA LEU A 61 -2.17 -0.87 2.22
C LEU A 61 -1.53 -1.94 1.32
N THR A 62 -0.97 -3.00 1.90
CA THR A 62 -0.42 -4.14 1.15
C THR A 62 -1.52 -4.86 0.38
N VAL A 63 -2.69 -5.11 0.99
CA VAL A 63 -3.82 -5.73 0.29
C VAL A 63 -4.31 -4.84 -0.85
N LEU A 64 -4.45 -3.54 -0.62
CA LEU A 64 -4.85 -2.59 -1.68
C LEU A 64 -3.83 -2.58 -2.84
N TRP A 65 -2.53 -2.53 -2.52
CA TRP A 65 -1.47 -2.59 -3.53
C TRP A 65 -1.51 -3.89 -4.34
N LYS A 66 -1.67 -5.04 -3.67
CA LYS A 66 -1.80 -6.37 -4.33
C LYS A 66 -3.06 -6.45 -5.22
N ASN A 67 -4.09 -5.66 -4.94
CA ASN A 67 -5.31 -5.54 -5.76
C ASN A 67 -5.22 -4.45 -6.87
N GLY A 68 -4.03 -3.87 -7.07
CA GLY A 68 -3.76 -2.93 -8.15
C GLY A 68 -4.20 -1.49 -7.89
N PHE A 69 -4.59 -1.15 -6.65
CA PHE A 69 -4.90 0.24 -6.31
C PHE A 69 -3.61 1.07 -6.27
N LYS A 70 -3.62 2.19 -6.99
CA LYS A 70 -2.50 3.14 -7.02
C LYS A 70 -2.69 4.16 -5.90
N ILE A 71 -2.16 3.84 -4.73
CA ILE A 71 -2.18 4.70 -3.55
C ILE A 71 -1.12 5.79 -3.72
N SER A 72 -1.51 7.06 -3.60
CA SER A 72 -0.55 8.17 -3.56
C SER A 72 0.03 8.32 -2.15
N GLN A 73 -0.81 8.21 -1.13
CA GLN A 73 -0.46 8.35 0.28
C GLN A 73 -1.59 7.86 1.18
N ALA A 74 -1.28 7.64 2.46
CA ALA A 74 -2.29 7.36 3.48
C ALA A 74 -1.92 8.00 4.83
N TRP A 75 -2.92 8.16 5.69
CA TRP A 75 -2.77 8.75 7.02
C TRP A 75 -3.59 8.02 8.06
N LEU A 76 -3.02 7.84 9.24
CA LEU A 76 -3.72 7.40 10.44
C LEU A 76 -3.55 8.44 11.54
N PRO A 77 -4.63 9.02 12.09
CA PRO A 77 -4.55 9.87 13.27
C PRO A 77 -3.92 9.14 14.45
N ILE A 78 -2.88 9.73 15.04
CA ILE A 78 -2.23 9.19 16.25
C ILE A 78 -2.95 9.75 17.49
N ASP A 79 -3.34 11.02 17.43
CA ASP A 79 -4.23 11.64 18.40
C ASP A 79 -5.58 11.94 17.74
N TYR A 80 -6.67 11.55 18.41
CA TYR A 80 -8.00 11.66 17.83
C TYR A 80 -8.91 12.49 18.73
N ARG A 81 -9.07 13.77 18.40
CA ARG A 81 -9.78 14.74 19.26
C ARG A 81 -11.26 14.92 18.94
N CYS A 82 -11.74 14.39 17.81
CA CYS A 82 -13.10 14.62 17.34
C CYS A 82 -14.22 13.83 18.05
N LYS A 83 -13.95 13.24 19.23
CA LYS A 83 -14.93 12.48 20.05
C LYS A 83 -15.82 11.53 19.23
N ASP A 84 -15.26 10.88 18.21
CA ASP A 84 -15.99 9.82 17.50
C ASP A 84 -15.98 8.56 18.37
N MET A 85 -17.15 7.96 18.57
CA MET A 85 -17.34 6.70 19.30
C MET A 85 -16.55 5.55 18.67
N ILE A 86 -16.29 5.61 17.37
CA ILE A 86 -15.56 4.57 16.62
C ILE A 86 -14.06 4.77 16.75
N GLY A 87 -13.57 6.01 16.85
CA GLY A 87 -12.14 6.33 16.98
C GLY A 87 -11.44 6.70 15.66
N ALA A 88 -10.10 6.72 15.71
CA ALA A 88 -9.25 7.04 14.56
C ALA A 88 -9.43 6.02 13.43
N ARG A 89 -9.45 6.47 12.17
CA ARG A 89 -9.57 5.60 11.00
C ARG A 89 -8.41 5.86 10.04
N LEU A 90 -7.98 4.80 9.37
CA LEU A 90 -7.05 4.92 8.26
C LEU A 90 -7.75 5.64 7.11
N THR A 91 -7.07 6.64 6.55
CA THR A 91 -7.50 7.36 5.35
C THR A 91 -6.49 7.11 4.25
N VAL A 92 -6.94 6.73 3.06
CA VAL A 92 -6.12 6.40 1.90
C VAL A 92 -6.48 7.35 0.77
N GLU A 93 -5.46 7.95 0.16
CA GLU A 93 -5.60 8.73 -1.08
C GLU A 93 -5.11 7.90 -2.26
N LEU A 94 -5.90 7.87 -3.33
CA LEU A 94 -5.51 7.26 -4.60
C LEU A 94 -4.98 8.30 -5.58
N VAL A 95 -4.16 7.86 -6.53
CA VAL A 95 -3.69 8.68 -7.66
C VAL A 95 -4.86 9.12 -8.55
N LYS A 96 -5.89 8.25 -8.68
CA LYS A 96 -7.16 8.54 -9.36
C LYS A 96 -8.31 7.94 -8.56
N PRO A 97 -9.51 8.55 -8.56
CA PRO A 97 -10.70 7.94 -7.97
C PRO A 97 -10.94 6.53 -8.53
N ASP A 98 -11.31 5.59 -7.67
CA ASP A 98 -11.68 4.23 -8.04
C ASP A 98 -12.84 3.74 -7.17
N GLU A 99 -14.02 3.64 -7.77
CA GLU A 99 -15.26 3.22 -7.10
C GLU A 99 -15.16 1.80 -6.51
N ARG A 100 -14.25 0.95 -7.00
CA ARG A 100 -14.00 -0.36 -6.41
C ARG A 100 -13.56 -0.28 -4.95
N MET A 101 -13.00 0.84 -4.49
CA MET A 101 -12.67 1.03 -3.06
C MET A 101 -13.85 0.73 -2.14
N LYS A 102 -15.07 1.08 -2.56
CA LYS A 102 -16.29 0.85 -1.76
C LYS A 102 -16.59 -0.62 -1.50
N SER A 103 -16.04 -1.55 -2.28
CA SER A 103 -16.16 -3.00 -2.03
C SER A 103 -15.14 -3.55 -1.03
N PHE A 104 -14.22 -2.73 -0.51
CA PHE A 104 -13.15 -3.13 0.41
C PHE A 104 -13.31 -2.49 1.81
N ASP A 105 -14.55 -2.30 2.28
CA ASP A 105 -14.85 -1.64 3.57
C ASP A 105 -14.33 -0.19 3.68
N PHE A 106 -14.21 0.50 2.54
CA PHE A 106 -13.95 1.92 2.48
C PHE A 106 -15.21 2.71 2.15
N ARG A 107 -15.22 3.95 2.62
CA ARG A 107 -16.19 4.99 2.24
C ARG A 107 -15.45 6.24 1.78
N ASN A 108 -16.13 7.17 1.13
CA ASN A 108 -15.51 8.44 0.73
C ASN A 108 -14.97 9.20 1.96
N GLY A 109 -13.86 9.91 1.77
CA GLY A 109 -13.22 10.70 2.81
C GLY A 109 -14.16 11.77 3.35
N THR A 110 -14.17 11.94 4.68
CA THR A 110 -15.12 12.83 5.36
C THR A 110 -14.46 14.07 5.96
N GLY A 111 -13.17 14.28 5.72
CA GLY A 111 -12.42 15.44 6.25
C GLY A 111 -11.92 15.28 7.69
N ARG A 112 -12.06 14.09 8.28
CA ARG A 112 -11.73 13.82 9.69
C ARG A 112 -10.25 13.88 10.04
N LEU A 113 -9.37 13.90 9.04
CA LEU A 113 -7.94 14.11 9.28
C LEU A 113 -7.64 15.46 9.93
N SER A 114 -8.49 16.47 9.71
CA SER A 114 -8.39 17.81 10.33
C SER A 114 -8.53 17.80 11.86
N CYS A 115 -9.06 16.73 12.43
CA CYS A 115 -9.28 16.57 13.86
C CYS A 115 -8.04 16.17 14.66
N ALA A 116 -7.00 15.71 13.98
CA ALA A 116 -5.76 15.25 14.61
C ALA A 116 -4.77 16.41 14.71
N SER A 117 -3.88 16.38 15.70
CA SER A 117 -2.69 17.24 15.71
C SER A 117 -1.49 16.53 15.08
N GLN A 118 -1.46 15.20 15.11
CA GLN A 118 -0.42 14.36 14.55
C GLN A 118 -1.00 13.18 13.76
N LEU A 119 -0.36 12.89 12.64
CA LEU A 119 -0.71 11.80 11.74
C LEU A 119 0.49 10.89 11.56
N MET A 120 0.25 9.58 11.54
CA MET A 120 1.17 8.64 10.92
C MET A 120 0.90 8.65 9.42
N TRP A 121 1.87 9.13 8.64
CA TRP A 121 1.80 9.23 7.20
C TRP A 121 2.53 8.07 6.56
N TYR A 122 1.93 7.53 5.50
CA TYR A 122 2.44 6.40 4.74
C TYR A 122 2.55 6.79 3.27
N ARG A 123 3.70 6.50 2.67
CA ARG A 123 3.91 6.60 1.24
C ARG A 123 4.49 5.29 0.70
N ILE A 124 3.85 4.74 -0.32
CA ILE A 124 4.38 3.55 -1.01
C ILE A 124 5.58 3.98 -1.85
N LEU A 125 6.71 3.29 -1.67
CA LEU A 125 7.91 3.41 -2.49
C LEU A 125 7.79 2.41 -3.63
N ASN A 126 7.76 2.92 -4.86
CA ASN A 126 7.75 2.10 -6.09
C ASN A 126 9.17 1.77 -6.54
#